data_AF-A0A6I7XI48-F1
#
_entry.id   AF-A0A6I7XI48-F1
#
_cell.length_a   1.000
_cell.length_b   1.000
_cell.length_c   1.000
_cell.angle_alpha   90.00
_cell.angle_beta   90.00
_cell.angle_gamma   90.00
#
_symmetry.space_group_name_H-M   'P 1'
#
loop_
_entity.id
_entity.type
_entity.pdbx_description
1 polymer ?
#
loop_
_entity_poly.entity_id
_entity_poly.type
_entity_poly.pdbx_seq_one_letter_code
_entity_poly.pdbx_strand_id
1 'polypeptide(L)' 'MPALNEDAIEQNLIELLINQGYHYFHRSSLVPNSDNPQRVELDSVVLENHFKSSLEKLNPDLPDTALMETYQQVLSLGS' A
#
# COMPACT_ATOMS: atom_id res chain seq x y z
N MET A 1 -5.99 -22.42 24.34
CA MET A 1 -6.28 -20.99 24.18
C MET A 1 -5.01 -20.37 23.63
N PRO A 2 -5.00 -19.80 22.41
CA PRO A 2 -3.85 -18.99 22.02
C PRO A 2 -3.65 -17.93 23.10
N ALA A 3 -2.40 -17.74 23.53
CA ALA A 3 -2.10 -16.69 24.49
C ALA A 3 -2.43 -15.34 23.82
N LEU A 4 -3.08 -14.43 24.55
CA LEU A 4 -3.29 -13.07 24.06
C LEU A 4 -1.91 -12.42 23.89
N ASN A 5 -1.46 -12.30 22.64
CA ASN A 5 -0.18 -11.70 22.24
C ASN A 5 -0.40 -10.80 21.02
N GLU A 6 0.65 -10.09 20.61
CA GLU A 6 0.61 -9.13 19.51
C GLU A 6 0.16 -9.77 18.19
N ASP A 7 0.63 -10.98 17.90
CA ASP A 7 0.23 -11.73 16.70
C ASP A 7 -1.28 -12.04 16.69
N ALA A 8 -1.83 -12.52 17.82
CA ALA A 8 -3.25 -12.80 17.95
C ALA A 8 -4.11 -11.53 17.80
N ILE A 9 -3.63 -10.40 18.30
CA ILE A 9 -4.29 -9.09 18.14
C ILE A 9 -4.21 -8.62 16.67
N GLU A 10 -3.06 -8.76 16.03
CA GLU A 10 -2.85 -8.38 14.61
C GLU A 10 -3.78 -9.18 13.68
N GLN A 11 -3.80 -10.51 13.81
CA GLN A 11 -4.65 -11.36 12.98
C GLN A 11 -6.14 -11.03 13.15
N ASN A 12 -6.58 -10.79 14.39
CA ASN A 12 -7.97 -10.39 14.65
C ASN A 12 -8.31 -9.04 14.00
N LEU A 13 -7.41 -8.05 14.08
CA LEU A 13 -7.63 -6.75 13.45
C LEU A 13 -7.68 -6.86 11.92
N ILE A 14 -6.79 -7.66 11.32
CA ILE A 14 -6.80 -7.92 9.87
C ILE A 14 -8.15 -8.50 9.46
N GLU A 15 -8.66 -9.53 10.15
CA GLU A 15 -9.96 -10.13 9.86
C GLU A 15 -11.11 -9.13 9.98
N LEU A 16 -11.11 -8.29 11.02
CA LEU A 16 -12.12 -7.24 11.21
C LEU A 16 -12.12 -6.21 10.08
N LEU A 17 -10.95 -5.83 9.57
CA LEU A 17 -10.83 -4.91 8.45
C LEU A 17 -11.29 -5.57 7.13
N ILE A 18 -10.91 -6.83 6.90
CA ILE A 18 -11.37 -7.58 5.73
C ILE A 18 -12.90 -7.66 5.70
N ASN A 19 -13.53 -7.92 6.85
CA ASN A 19 -14.99 -7.96 6.97
C ASN A 19 -15.68 -6.61 6.69
N GLN A 20 -14.95 -5.50 6.78
CA GLN A 20 -15.42 -4.16 6.41
C GLN A 20 -15.15 -3.80 4.95
N GLY A 21 -14.56 -4.71 4.17
CA GLY A 21 -14.24 -4.51 2.75
C GLY A 21 -12.82 -4.02 2.47
N TYR A 22 -11.93 -4.01 3.46
CA TYR A 22 -10.52 -3.71 3.23
C TYR A 22 -9.80 -4.92 2.61
N HIS A 23 -8.87 -4.62 1.69
CA HIS A 23 -8.00 -5.64 1.10
C HIS A 23 -6.68 -5.69 1.87
N TYR A 24 -6.38 -6.86 2.45
CA TYR A 24 -5.09 -7.12 3.10
C TYR A 24 -4.09 -7.71 2.10
N PHE A 25 -2.86 -7.17 2.11
CA PHE A 25 -1.74 -7.71 1.34
C PHE A 25 -0.58 -7.97 2.28
N HIS A 26 -0.12 -9.23 2.32
CA HIS A 26 1.03 -9.61 3.13
C HIS A 26 2.33 -9.10 2.47
N ARG A 27 3.36 -8.79 3.26
CA ARG A 27 4.65 -8.25 2.74
C ARG A 27 5.23 -9.14 1.63
N SER A 28 5.15 -10.46 1.77
CA SER A 28 5.68 -11.41 0.77
C SER A 28 4.94 -11.38 -0.57
N SER A 29 3.71 -10.88 -0.64
CA SER A 29 2.97 -10.75 -1.90
C SER A 29 3.28 -9.44 -2.63
N LEU A 30 4.11 -8.56 -2.05
CA LEU A 30 4.41 -7.22 -2.59
C LEU A 30 5.87 -7.06 -3.06
N VAL A 31 6.72 -8.05 -2.83
CA VAL A 31 8.15 -8.00 -3.19
C VAL A 31 8.35 -8.15 -4.71
N PRO A 32 9.52 -7.77 -5.27
CA PRO A 32 9.76 -7.80 -6.72
C PRO A 32 9.46 -9.14 -7.41
N ASN A 33 9.69 -10.26 -6.71
CA ASN A 33 9.53 -11.62 -7.22
C ASN A 33 8.24 -12.30 -6.71
N SER A 34 7.16 -11.55 -6.52
CA SER A 34 5.89 -12.05 -5.98
C SER A 34 4.74 -11.91 -6.98
N ASP A 35 3.55 -12.38 -6.59
CA ASP A 35 2.34 -12.35 -7.43
C ASP A 35 1.80 -10.94 -7.69
N ASN A 36 2.10 -9.96 -6.83
CA ASN A 36 1.70 -8.56 -7.00
C ASN A 36 2.86 -7.62 -6.62
N PRO A 37 3.93 -7.53 -7.45
CA PRO A 37 5.12 -6.77 -7.12
C PRO A 37 4.80 -5.27 -7.08
N GLN A 38 4.78 -4.71 -5.87
CA GLN A 38 4.54 -3.27 -5.62
C GLN A 38 5.79 -2.56 -5.08
N ARG A 39 6.72 -3.33 -4.50
CA ARG A 39 7.99 -2.84 -3.96
C ARG A 39 9.09 -3.04 -4.98
N VAL A 40 9.90 -2.00 -5.17
CA VAL A 40 11.16 -2.10 -5.91
C VAL A 40 12.23 -2.75 -5.03
N GLU A 41 12.29 -2.37 -3.76
CA GLU A 41 13.20 -2.91 -2.75
C GLU A 41 12.47 -3.24 -1.44
N LEU A 42 13.08 -4.08 -0.60
CA LEU A 42 12.48 -4.51 0.67
C LEU A 42 12.32 -3.39 1.71
N ASP A 43 13.07 -2.31 1.55
CA ASP A 43 13.08 -1.11 2.38
C ASP A 43 12.30 0.06 1.75
N SER A 44 11.74 -0.11 0.54
CA SER A 44 10.94 0.94 -0.11
C SER A 44 9.83 1.44 0.82
N VAL A 45 9.88 2.71 1.20
CA VAL A 45 8.89 3.29 2.13
C VAL A 45 7.56 3.50 1.42
N VAL A 46 7.60 3.93 0.16
CA VAL A 46 6.42 4.20 -0.66
C VAL A 46 6.22 3.08 -1.68
N LEU A 47 4.97 2.64 -1.85
CA LEU A 47 4.56 1.76 -2.94
C LEU A 47 4.21 2.61 -4.16
N GLU A 48 5.22 3.00 -4.93
CA GLU A 48 5.11 3.96 -6.04
C GLU A 48 4.00 3.62 -7.04
N ASN A 49 3.95 2.37 -7.50
CA ASN A 49 2.94 1.91 -8.46
C ASN A 49 1.52 2.02 -7.89
N HIS A 50 1.31 1.52 -6.67
CA HIS A 50 0.03 1.59 -5.98
C HIS A 50 -0.39 3.04 -5.73
N PHE A 51 0.55 3.90 -5.34
CA PHE A 51 0.29 5.32 -5.11
C PHE A 51 -0.15 6.03 -6.39
N LYS A 52 0.59 5.84 -7.49
CA LYS A 52 0.23 6.42 -8.79
C LYS A 52 -1.17 5.99 -9.25
N SER A 53 -1.45 4.69 -9.22
CA SER A 53 -2.79 4.18 -9.59
C SER A 53 -3.89 4.69 -8.66
N SER A 54 -3.59 4.95 -7.39
CA SER A 54 -4.56 5.53 -6.45
C SER A 54 -4.82 7.01 -6.75
N LEU A 55 -3.80 7.78 -7.13
CA LEU A 55 -3.95 9.18 -7.54
C LEU A 55 -4.87 9.32 -8.76
N GLU A 56 -4.67 8.47 -9.77
CA GLU A 56 -5.51 8.42 -10.98
C GLU A 56 -6.95 8.03 -10.64
N LYS A 57 -7.16 7.02 -9.79
CA LYS A 57 -8.50 6.57 -9.37
C LYS A 57 -9.25 7.62 -8.56
N LEU A 58 -8.57 8.35 -7.69
CA LEU A 58 -9.19 9.36 -6.83
C LEU A 58 -9.50 10.65 -7.58
N ASN A 59 -8.74 10.95 -8.64
CA ASN A 59 -8.82 12.21 -9.36
C ASN A 59 -8.96 12.01 -10.88
N PRO A 60 -10.04 11.37 -11.35
CA PRO A 60 -10.20 11.03 -12.77
C PRO A 60 -10.31 12.25 -13.70
N ASP A 61 -10.73 13.40 -13.16
CA ASP A 61 -10.94 14.63 -13.93
C ASP A 61 -9.71 15.56 -13.97
N LEU A 62 -8.63 15.21 -13.26
CA LEU A 62 -7.41 16.01 -13.24
C LEU A 62 -6.48 15.66 -14.40
N PRO A 63 -5.74 16.65 -14.95
CA PRO A 63 -4.76 16.38 -15.98
C PRO A 63 -3.56 15.62 -15.43
N ASP A 64 -2.95 14.78 -16.27
CA ASP A 64 -1.78 13.95 -15.93
C ASP A 64 -0.62 14.78 -15.36
N THR A 65 -0.47 16.03 -15.80
CA THR A 65 0.58 16.94 -15.30
C THR A 65 0.41 17.25 -13.81
N ALA A 66 -0.82 17.47 -13.34
CA ALA A 66 -1.10 17.74 -11.92
C ALA A 66 -0.89 16.49 -11.05
N LEU A 67 -1.23 15.30 -11.59
CA LEU A 67 -0.98 14.02 -10.93
C LEU A 67 0.53 13.76 -10.80
N MET A 68 1.29 14.04 -11.85
CA MET A 68 2.75 13.86 -11.88
C MET A 68 3.46 14.83 -10.92
N GLU A 69 3.03 16.09 -10.85
CA GLU A 69 3.56 17.06 -9.88
C GLU A 69 3.32 16.60 -8.43
N THR A 70 2.09 16.16 -8.12
CA THR A 70 1.74 15.62 -6.79
C THR A 70 2.58 14.40 -6.44
N TYR A 71 2.76 13.50 -7.41
CA TYR A 71 3.59 12.32 -7.25
C TYR A 71 5.04 12.66 -6.87
N GLN A 72 5.66 13.59 -7.60
CA GLN A 72 7.03 14.02 -7.35
C GLN A 72 7.17 14.72 -6.00
N GLN A 73 6.21 15.59 -5.64
CA GLN A 73 6.22 16.28 -4.37
C GLN A 73 6.18 15.30 -3.20
N VAL A 74 5.32 14.28 -3.25
CA VAL A 74 5.21 13.27 -2.18
C VAL A 74 6.46 12.42 -2.06
N LEU A 75 7.09 12.00 -3.16
CA LEU A 75 8.33 11.24 -3.11
C LEU A 75 9.51 12.05 -2.55
N SER A 76 9.57 13.35 -2.87
CA SER A 76 10.60 14.24 -2.32
C SER A 76 10.50 14.45 -0.80
N LEU A 77 9.34 14.19 -0.19
CA LEU A 77 9.19 14.27 1.28
C LEU A 77 9.89 13.13 2.02
N GLY A 78 10.15 12.02 1.33
CA GLY A 78 10.87 10.86 1.87
C GLY A 78 12.38 10.90 1.64
N SER A 79 12.90 12.00 1.09
CA SER A 79 14.33 12.20 0.74
C SER A 79 15.08 13.00 1.81
#